data_AF-A0A9D2M5V7-F1
#
_entry.id   AF-A0A9D2M5V7-F1
#
_cell.length_a   1.000
_cell.length_b   1.000
_cell.length_c   1.000
_cell.angle_alpha   90.00
_cell.angle_beta   90.00
_cell.angle_gamma   90.00
#
_symmetry.space_group_name_H-M   'P 1'
#
loop_
_entity.id
_entity.type
_entity.pdbx_description
1 polymer ?
#
loop_
_entity_poly.entity_id
_entity_poly.type
_entity_poly.pdbx_seq_one_letter_code
_entity_poly.pdbx_strand_id
1 'polypeptide(L)'
;MAESRREKEARRQRMLARERGELPAEPETRNPEPPQTDAAGPPASAPRAENARETRRARTGSFKPPKPRQAESARDIARGIGVAEPRRQGFGGKLQPLSPILRRRRRRRRLAVVALVLAVLVALGAYTGTLTAISLVAGDAADSAMLYLQRGGGWPVSTGIETPTRVETLAGGFVEMDTEDVAVYSAYGSEVRTIQPGYARPAISVGNTRFVLYDRAGTELRVESRTRTLHTITTEQGIMLCSLSANGTLAVVTESDRYVAELQVLDPTRYRTVFTWLLTQDQGTPIEVAFAPDNRRFAVGTVAARDGQLASTVYCMEIGSTTATAQYTATAGSMVLRLQWLSGSRLLAVFDTYAALLDPATGAELARYDYEGSALQGISVQGSTVALLLSAHSGNTLALLDTDLAPVGEIDAGQAASVTCADSEAYLIENNTVLCYGLDGTLRWEQEYDTRPLYLLNAAEPLLFTAGRVEVLTAPAA
;
A
#
# COMPACT_ATOMS: atom_id res chain seq x y z
N MET A 1 37.99 5.26 -44.53
CA MET A 1 39.05 5.99 -43.77
C MET A 1 39.12 7.50 -44.09
N ALA A 2 38.73 7.97 -45.28
CA ALA A 2 38.76 9.41 -45.61
C ALA A 2 37.63 10.24 -44.95
N GLU A 3 36.47 9.62 -44.72
CA GLU A 3 35.28 10.29 -44.16
C GLU A 3 35.44 10.69 -42.68
N SER A 4 36.08 9.82 -41.90
CA SER A 4 36.40 10.06 -40.48
C SER A 4 37.40 11.20 -40.25
N ARG A 5 38.26 11.52 -41.24
CA ARG A 5 39.20 12.65 -41.15
C ARG A 5 38.49 13.99 -41.38
N ARG A 6 37.56 14.05 -42.34
CA ARG A 6 36.78 15.28 -42.63
C ARG A 6 35.90 15.67 -41.45
N GLU A 7 35.30 14.69 -40.78
CA GLU A 7 34.44 14.94 -39.62
C GLU A 7 35.24 15.43 -38.40
N LYS A 8 36.46 14.90 -38.19
CA LYS A 8 37.37 15.38 -37.14
C LYS A 8 37.89 16.78 -37.42
N GLU A 9 38.18 17.12 -38.67
CA GLU A 9 38.59 18.47 -39.07
C GLU A 9 37.45 19.49 -38.90
N ALA A 10 36.23 19.13 -39.27
CA ALA A 10 35.05 19.98 -39.07
C ALA A 10 34.77 20.24 -37.57
N ARG A 11 34.95 19.22 -36.72
CA ARG A 11 34.77 19.35 -35.26
C ARG A 11 35.84 20.23 -34.63
N ARG A 12 37.09 20.15 -35.13
CA ARG A 12 38.21 21.00 -34.69
C ARG A 12 38.03 22.46 -35.13
N GLN A 13 37.53 22.70 -36.34
CA GLN A 13 37.24 24.06 -36.81
C GLN A 13 36.07 24.71 -36.04
N ARG A 14 35.03 23.95 -35.68
CA ARG A 14 33.94 24.45 -34.83
C ARG A 14 34.39 24.79 -33.41
N MET A 15 35.36 24.05 -32.87
CA MET A 15 35.95 24.33 -31.54
C MET A 15 36.79 25.62 -31.57
N LEU A 16 37.60 25.81 -32.62
CA LEU A 16 38.42 27.02 -32.81
C LEU A 16 37.62 28.28 -33.12
N ALA A 17 36.45 28.17 -33.78
CA ALA A 17 35.54 29.29 -34.00
C ALA A 17 34.87 29.74 -32.69
N ARG A 18 34.58 28.80 -31.79
CA ARG A 18 33.98 29.06 -30.47
C ARG A 18 34.96 29.75 -29.50
N GLU A 19 36.25 29.43 -29.59
CA GLU A 19 37.31 30.11 -28.82
C GLU A 19 37.59 31.54 -29.30
N ARG A 20 37.25 31.89 -30.56
CA ARG A 20 37.40 33.25 -31.10
C ARG A 20 36.19 34.15 -30.87
N GLY A 21 35.14 33.67 -30.21
CA GLY A 21 33.95 34.47 -29.90
C GLY A 21 33.05 34.76 -31.12
N GLU A 22 33.20 34.03 -32.23
CA GLU A 22 32.31 34.16 -33.38
C GLU A 22 31.06 33.27 -33.16
N LEU A 23 29.91 33.90 -32.90
CA LEU A 23 28.61 33.22 -32.77
C LEU A 23 28.19 32.62 -34.13
N PRO A 24 27.72 31.36 -34.21
CA PRO A 24 27.12 30.84 -35.43
C PRO A 24 25.72 31.45 -35.64
N ALA A 25 25.41 31.79 -36.90
CA ALA A 25 24.09 32.25 -37.32
C ALA A 25 22.99 31.23 -36.98
N GLU A 26 21.89 31.70 -36.39
CA GLU A 26 20.68 30.93 -36.15
C GLU A 26 20.07 30.42 -37.47
N PRO A 27 19.51 29.21 -37.51
CA PRO A 27 18.74 28.76 -38.66
C PRO A 27 17.40 29.50 -38.73
N GLU A 28 17.12 30.13 -39.87
CA GLU A 28 15.86 30.81 -40.18
C GLU A 28 14.64 29.94 -39.85
N THR A 29 13.74 30.50 -39.04
CA THR A 29 12.39 30.03 -38.82
C THR A 29 11.62 29.99 -40.13
N ARG A 30 11.25 28.78 -40.58
CA ARG A 30 10.33 28.57 -41.69
C ARG A 30 8.91 28.87 -41.20
N ASN A 31 8.31 29.94 -41.73
CA ASN A 31 6.89 30.28 -41.50
C ASN A 31 5.98 29.10 -41.89
N PRO A 32 4.94 28.77 -41.10
CA PRO A 32 3.89 27.86 -41.54
C PRO A 32 2.99 28.54 -42.58
N GLU A 33 2.72 27.83 -43.69
CA GLU A 33 1.72 28.22 -44.69
C GLU A 33 0.31 28.32 -44.09
N PRO A 34 -0.54 29.24 -44.59
CA PRO A 34 -1.92 29.38 -44.11
C PRO A 34 -2.81 28.23 -44.62
N PRO A 35 -3.83 27.83 -43.85
CA PRO A 35 -4.74 26.74 -44.24
C PRO A 35 -5.64 27.15 -45.41
N GLN A 36 -5.73 26.28 -46.41
CA GLN A 36 -6.70 26.39 -47.49
C GLN A 36 -8.12 26.16 -46.98
N THR A 37 -8.98 27.13 -47.26
CA THR A 37 -10.44 27.11 -47.09
C THR A 37 -11.11 26.31 -48.20
N ASP A 38 -11.82 25.25 -47.85
CA ASP A 38 -12.87 24.67 -48.70
C ASP A 38 -14.25 24.98 -48.12
N ALA A 39 -15.12 25.46 -49.01
CA ALA A 39 -16.41 26.03 -48.72
C ALA A 39 -17.54 24.99 -48.61
N ALA A 40 -18.39 25.24 -47.61
CA ALA A 40 -19.85 25.06 -47.51
C ALA A 40 -20.63 24.17 -48.51
N GLY A 41 -21.41 23.24 -47.94
CA GLY A 41 -22.67 22.71 -48.47
C GLY A 41 -23.72 22.54 -47.34
N PRO A 42 -25.03 22.75 -47.56
CA PRO A 42 -25.99 23.23 -46.54
C PRO A 42 -26.78 22.13 -45.79
N PRO A 43 -27.57 22.48 -44.75
CA PRO A 43 -28.10 21.54 -43.75
C PRO A 43 -29.55 21.09 -44.03
N ALA A 44 -29.92 19.90 -43.52
CA ALA A 44 -31.30 19.42 -43.46
C ALA A 44 -31.45 18.50 -42.23
N SER A 45 -31.96 19.01 -41.10
CA SER A 45 -33.37 18.96 -40.69
C SER A 45 -33.84 17.58 -40.19
N ALA A 46 -33.97 17.44 -38.86
CA ALA A 46 -34.94 16.54 -38.24
C ALA A 46 -36.37 17.09 -38.47
N PRO A 47 -37.42 16.26 -38.51
CA PRO A 47 -38.19 16.07 -37.27
C PRO A 47 -38.97 14.74 -37.11
N ARG A 48 -39.40 14.53 -35.85
CA ARG A 48 -40.68 13.97 -35.36
C ARG A 48 -40.97 12.46 -35.34
N ALA A 49 -41.10 12.01 -34.09
CA ALA A 49 -42.14 11.16 -33.48
C ALA A 49 -43.34 10.68 -34.32
N GLU A 50 -43.68 9.40 -34.14
CA GLU A 50 -45.06 8.92 -34.22
C GLU A 50 -45.34 7.80 -33.20
N ASN A 51 -46.52 7.91 -32.56
CA ASN A 51 -47.10 7.00 -31.56
C ASN A 51 -47.95 5.91 -32.24
N ALA A 52 -48.06 4.72 -31.62
CA ALA A 52 -49.29 3.94 -31.35
C ALA A 52 -48.91 2.49 -30.95
N ARG A 53 -49.19 2.04 -29.71
CA ARG A 53 -50.38 1.24 -29.28
C ARG A 53 -50.69 0.07 -30.23
N GLU A 54 -50.78 -1.21 -29.83
CA GLU A 54 -51.61 -1.75 -28.74
C GLU A 54 -51.33 -3.25 -28.42
N THR A 55 -51.33 -3.58 -27.12
CA THR A 55 -51.83 -4.82 -26.44
C THR A 55 -51.47 -6.25 -26.91
N ARG A 56 -50.89 -7.06 -25.98
CA ARG A 56 -51.63 -8.14 -25.26
C ARG A 56 -50.85 -8.72 -24.06
N ARG A 57 -51.60 -8.97 -22.98
CA ARG A 57 -51.25 -9.55 -21.66
C ARG A 57 -50.58 -10.94 -21.73
N ALA A 58 -49.69 -11.25 -20.77
CA ALA A 58 -49.91 -12.32 -19.77
C ALA A 58 -48.78 -12.43 -18.70
N ARG A 59 -49.17 -12.15 -17.45
CA ARG A 59 -48.84 -12.80 -16.16
C ARG A 59 -47.37 -13.11 -15.75
N THR A 60 -47.03 -12.39 -14.68
CA THR A 60 -46.05 -12.65 -13.60
C THR A 60 -46.12 -14.04 -12.95
N GLY A 61 -44.95 -14.55 -12.56
CA GLY A 61 -44.80 -15.66 -11.61
C GLY A 61 -43.37 -15.76 -11.08
N SER A 62 -43.14 -15.20 -9.90
CA SER A 62 -41.91 -15.26 -9.10
C SER A 62 -41.71 -16.64 -8.46
N PHE A 63 -40.51 -17.21 -8.57
CA PHE A 63 -40.14 -18.46 -7.87
C PHE A 63 -39.17 -18.16 -6.72
N LYS A 64 -39.54 -18.60 -5.51
CA LYS A 64 -38.75 -18.49 -4.26
C LYS A 64 -38.64 -19.91 -3.67
N PRO A 65 -37.46 -20.41 -3.29
CA PRO A 65 -37.35 -21.74 -2.71
C PRO A 65 -37.37 -21.70 -1.18
N PRO A 66 -37.97 -22.71 -0.51
CA PRO A 66 -37.58 -23.04 0.86
C PRO A 66 -37.10 -24.48 1.03
N LYS A 67 -36.46 -24.66 2.18
CA LYS A 67 -35.53 -25.69 2.67
C LYS A 67 -36.20 -27.00 3.19
N PRO A 68 -35.42 -28.02 3.61
CA PRO A 68 -35.75 -29.45 3.52
C PRO A 68 -36.39 -30.04 4.80
N ARG A 69 -36.93 -31.26 4.71
CA ARG A 69 -37.28 -32.08 5.88
C ARG A 69 -37.08 -33.58 5.69
N GLN A 70 -36.69 -34.16 6.82
CA GLN A 70 -36.33 -35.54 7.21
C GLN A 70 -37.28 -36.65 6.73
N ALA A 71 -36.76 -37.88 6.65
CA ALA A 71 -37.56 -39.09 6.73
C ALA A 71 -36.87 -40.12 7.64
N GLU A 72 -37.48 -40.33 8.82
CA GLU A 72 -37.25 -41.46 9.71
C GLU A 72 -38.16 -42.64 9.34
N SER A 73 -37.55 -43.82 9.45
CA SER A 73 -38.05 -45.09 9.99
C SER A 73 -39.38 -45.74 9.53
N ALA A 74 -39.19 -47.01 9.14
CA ALA A 74 -39.81 -48.21 9.71
C ALA A 74 -41.19 -48.70 9.21
N ARG A 75 -41.07 -49.88 8.57
CA ARG A 75 -41.70 -51.17 8.94
C ARG A 75 -43.04 -51.58 8.30
N ASP A 76 -42.94 -52.83 7.86
CA ASP A 76 -43.94 -53.90 7.83
C ASP A 76 -45.09 -53.79 6.83
N ILE A 77 -45.13 -54.74 5.90
CA ILE A 77 -46.19 -55.77 5.81
C ILE A 77 -45.72 -56.89 4.88
N ALA A 78 -45.79 -58.10 5.40
CA ALA A 78 -45.42 -59.37 4.78
C ALA A 78 -46.40 -59.82 3.68
N ARG A 79 -45.94 -60.67 2.74
CA ARG A 79 -46.44 -62.05 2.55
C ARG A 79 -45.84 -62.73 1.31
N GLY A 80 -45.25 -63.90 1.57
CA GLY A 80 -45.44 -65.14 0.81
C GLY A 80 -45.00 -65.17 -0.66
N ILE A 81 -43.97 -65.96 -0.93
CA ILE A 81 -44.06 -67.25 -1.66
C ILE A 81 -42.66 -67.87 -1.61
N GLY A 82 -42.58 -69.08 -1.07
CA GLY A 82 -41.34 -69.83 -0.95
C GLY A 82 -40.91 -70.43 -2.28
N VAL A 83 -39.60 -70.44 -2.52
CA VAL A 83 -38.93 -71.39 -3.42
C VAL A 83 -37.57 -71.76 -2.79
N ALA A 84 -37.28 -73.06 -2.86
CA ALA A 84 -36.28 -73.81 -2.12
C ALA A 84 -34.82 -73.37 -2.31
N GLU A 85 -34.04 -73.51 -1.23
CA GLU A 85 -32.58 -73.57 -1.24
C GLU A 85 -32.06 -74.88 -1.87
N PRO A 86 -30.89 -74.84 -2.53
CA PRO A 86 -29.95 -75.93 -2.47
C PRO A 86 -28.70 -75.51 -1.68
N ARG A 87 -28.43 -76.25 -0.59
CA ARG A 87 -27.14 -76.27 0.10
C ARG A 87 -26.01 -76.63 -0.87
N ARG A 88 -24.99 -75.79 -0.95
CA ARG A 88 -23.62 -76.20 -1.27
C ARG A 88 -22.69 -75.72 -0.15
N GLN A 89 -22.19 -76.66 0.66
CA GLN A 89 -21.03 -76.45 1.51
C GLN A 89 -19.76 -76.61 0.68
N GLY A 90 -18.81 -75.69 0.84
CA GLY A 90 -17.48 -75.79 0.25
C GLY A 90 -16.61 -74.56 0.49
N PHE A 91 -15.92 -74.57 1.63
CA PHE A 91 -14.59 -73.98 1.92
C PHE A 91 -14.11 -72.71 1.18
N GLY A 92 -13.70 -71.69 1.96
CA GLY A 92 -12.56 -70.85 1.57
C GLY A 92 -12.61 -69.39 2.01
N GLY A 93 -11.88 -69.07 3.08
CA GLY A 93 -11.10 -67.82 3.23
C GLY A 93 -11.85 -66.47 3.28
N LYS A 94 -11.84 -65.85 4.47
CA LYS A 94 -11.93 -64.39 4.62
C LYS A 94 -10.88 -63.72 3.73
N LEU A 95 -11.29 -62.94 2.73
CA LEU A 95 -10.44 -61.93 2.11
C LEU A 95 -10.85 -60.56 2.61
N GLN A 96 -10.10 -60.04 3.58
CA GLN A 96 -10.08 -58.61 3.90
C GLN A 96 -9.52 -57.84 2.69
N PRO A 97 -10.13 -56.72 2.26
CA PRO A 97 -9.55 -55.91 1.20
C PRO A 97 -8.31 -55.16 1.71
N LEU A 98 -7.12 -55.72 1.45
CA LEU A 98 -5.84 -55.02 1.58
C LEU A 98 -5.73 -53.93 0.49
N SER A 99 -6.28 -52.74 0.73
CA SER A 99 -6.02 -51.59 -0.15
C SER A 99 -5.95 -50.17 0.46
N PRO A 100 -5.49 -49.94 1.71
CA PRO A 100 -5.07 -48.58 2.12
C PRO A 100 -3.56 -48.31 1.89
N ILE A 101 -2.71 -49.34 1.74
CA ILE A 101 -1.24 -49.18 1.78
C ILE A 101 -0.64 -48.71 0.44
N LEU A 102 -1.21 -49.10 -0.70
CA LEU A 102 -0.70 -48.73 -2.03
C LEU A 102 -1.01 -47.28 -2.42
N ARG A 103 -2.11 -46.70 -1.92
CA ARG A 103 -2.46 -45.28 -2.14
C ARG A 103 -1.49 -44.34 -1.39
N ARG A 104 -1.01 -44.72 -0.20
CA ARG A 104 0.03 -43.97 0.55
C ARG A 104 1.37 -43.96 -0.19
N ARG A 105 1.81 -45.09 -0.77
CA ARG A 105 3.05 -45.14 -1.57
C ARG A 105 2.96 -44.31 -2.86
N ARG A 106 1.82 -44.33 -3.56
CA ARG A 106 1.64 -43.48 -4.76
C ARG A 106 1.57 -41.98 -4.43
N ARG A 107 0.94 -41.58 -3.31
CA ARG A 107 0.97 -40.19 -2.84
C ARG A 107 2.36 -39.74 -2.41
N ARG A 108 3.12 -40.57 -1.67
CA ARG A 108 4.52 -40.29 -1.31
C ARG A 108 5.43 -40.20 -2.54
N ARG A 109 5.24 -41.06 -3.54
CA ARG A 109 5.97 -40.98 -4.82
C ARG A 109 5.62 -39.72 -5.60
N ARG A 110 4.34 -39.32 -5.65
CA ARG A 110 3.93 -38.05 -6.28
C ARG A 110 4.52 -36.83 -5.56
N LEU A 111 4.48 -36.81 -4.23
CA LEU A 111 5.12 -35.75 -3.43
C LEU A 111 6.64 -35.73 -3.63
N ALA A 112 7.30 -36.89 -3.65
CA ALA A 112 8.73 -36.97 -3.90
C ALA A 112 9.10 -36.50 -5.32
N VAL A 113 8.29 -36.81 -6.33
CA VAL A 113 8.48 -36.32 -7.71
C VAL A 113 8.27 -34.82 -7.78
N VAL A 114 7.24 -34.26 -7.13
CA VAL A 114 7.02 -32.81 -7.07
C VAL A 114 8.19 -32.11 -6.37
N ALA A 115 8.67 -32.66 -5.26
CA ALA A 115 9.85 -32.12 -4.55
C ALA A 115 11.12 -32.21 -5.41
N LEU A 116 11.32 -33.31 -6.16
CA LEU A 116 12.45 -33.47 -7.08
C LEU A 116 12.37 -32.46 -8.23
N VAL A 117 11.19 -32.26 -8.82
CA VAL A 117 10.98 -31.27 -9.89
C VAL A 117 11.26 -29.85 -9.37
N LEU A 118 10.79 -29.51 -8.17
CA LEU A 118 11.11 -28.23 -7.52
C LEU A 118 12.62 -28.07 -7.30
N ALA A 119 13.30 -29.11 -6.80
CA ALA A 119 14.75 -29.09 -6.58
C ALA A 119 15.54 -28.92 -7.90
N VAL A 120 15.11 -29.58 -8.98
CA VAL A 120 15.72 -29.44 -10.31
C VAL A 120 15.47 -28.04 -10.87
N LEU A 121 14.28 -27.47 -10.70
CA LEU A 121 13.99 -26.09 -11.12
C LEU A 121 14.86 -25.07 -10.37
N VAL A 122 15.07 -25.25 -9.06
CA VAL A 122 15.97 -24.40 -8.26
C VAL A 122 17.43 -24.55 -8.73
N ALA A 123 17.89 -25.77 -8.98
CA ALA A 123 19.25 -26.03 -9.48
C ALA A 123 19.47 -25.46 -10.89
N LEU A 124 18.47 -25.55 -11.77
CA LEU A 124 18.54 -25.02 -13.13
C LEU A 124 18.48 -23.48 -13.14
N GLY A 125 17.69 -22.89 -12.25
CA GLY A 125 17.74 -21.46 -12.00
C GLY A 125 19.14 -21.02 -11.55
N ALA A 126 19.73 -21.75 -10.59
CA ALA A 126 21.08 -21.46 -10.07
C ALA A 126 22.15 -21.53 -11.16
N TYR A 127 22.04 -22.50 -12.06
CA TYR A 127 22.97 -22.70 -13.16
C TYR A 127 22.87 -21.63 -14.25
N THR A 128 21.68 -21.10 -14.51
CA THR A 128 21.44 -20.12 -15.60
C THR A 128 21.62 -18.66 -15.20
N GLY A 129 21.95 -18.37 -13.94
CA GLY A 129 22.17 -17.00 -13.46
C GLY A 129 20.91 -16.13 -13.36
N THR A 130 19.73 -16.71 -13.59
CA THR A 130 18.42 -16.03 -13.51
C THR A 130 17.85 -15.94 -12.08
N LEU A 131 18.56 -16.48 -11.07
CA LEU A 131 18.08 -16.49 -9.68
C LEU A 131 18.07 -15.15 -8.96
N THR A 132 18.72 -14.10 -9.46
CA THR A 132 19.00 -12.93 -8.62
C THR A 132 17.74 -12.16 -8.20
N ALA A 133 16.70 -12.11 -9.06
CA ALA A 133 15.40 -11.53 -8.70
C ALA A 133 14.53 -12.47 -7.84
N ILE A 134 14.76 -13.79 -7.94
CA ILE A 134 13.98 -14.81 -7.21
C ILE A 134 14.41 -14.85 -5.73
N SER A 135 15.69 -14.61 -5.41
CA SER A 135 16.23 -14.76 -4.05
C SER A 135 15.57 -13.86 -2.99
N LEU A 136 15.10 -12.67 -3.38
CA LEU A 136 14.56 -11.69 -2.44
C LEU A 136 13.08 -11.90 -2.15
N VAL A 137 12.27 -12.17 -3.17
CA VAL A 137 10.87 -12.59 -2.99
C VAL A 137 10.81 -13.98 -2.32
N ALA A 138 11.75 -14.87 -2.65
CA ALA A 138 11.89 -16.15 -1.96
C ALA A 138 12.30 -15.98 -0.49
N GLY A 139 13.12 -14.97 -0.16
CA GLY A 139 13.47 -14.63 1.22
C GLY A 139 12.25 -14.23 2.03
N ASP A 140 11.45 -13.29 1.54
CA ASP A 140 10.24 -12.82 2.23
C ASP A 140 9.17 -13.94 2.33
N ALA A 141 9.06 -14.79 1.31
CA ALA A 141 8.17 -15.96 1.33
C ALA A 141 8.66 -17.04 2.31
N ALA A 142 9.98 -17.27 2.40
CA ALA A 142 10.59 -18.18 3.35
C ALA A 142 10.41 -17.68 4.79
N ASP A 143 10.62 -16.38 5.05
CA ASP A 143 10.34 -15.74 6.34
C ASP A 143 8.87 -15.97 6.72
N SER A 144 7.94 -15.73 5.79
CA SER A 144 6.50 -15.94 6.03
C SER A 144 6.16 -17.41 6.31
N ALA A 145 6.75 -18.35 5.56
CA ALA A 145 6.54 -19.78 5.76
C ALA A 145 7.14 -20.28 7.07
N MET A 146 8.31 -19.77 7.45
CA MET A 146 8.97 -20.09 8.71
C MET A 146 8.14 -19.58 9.89
N LEU A 147 7.69 -18.33 9.85
CA LEU A 147 6.80 -17.76 10.87
C LEU A 147 5.45 -18.48 10.92
N TYR A 148 4.92 -18.94 9.79
CA TYR A 148 3.73 -19.79 9.75
C TYR A 148 3.96 -21.16 10.42
N LEU A 149 5.14 -21.76 10.27
CA LEU A 149 5.48 -23.03 10.93
C LEU A 149 5.76 -22.84 12.43
N GLN A 150 6.28 -21.67 12.82
CA GLN A 150 6.55 -21.27 14.19
C GLN A 150 5.39 -20.47 14.81
N ARG A 151 4.16 -20.95 14.63
CA ARG A 151 2.98 -20.43 15.35
C ARG A 151 3.06 -20.83 16.82
N GLY A 152 3.90 -20.13 17.58
CA GLY A 152 4.10 -20.36 19.01
C GLY A 152 3.70 -19.18 19.88
N GLY A 153 3.34 -18.04 19.28
CA GLY A 153 2.91 -16.84 19.99
C GLY A 153 1.45 -16.89 20.45
N GLY A 154 1.00 -15.77 20.98
CA GLY A 154 -0.38 -15.54 21.38
C GLY A 154 -0.56 -14.11 21.82
N TRP A 155 -1.81 -13.70 21.97
CA TRP A 155 -2.17 -12.39 22.49
C TRP A 155 -2.74 -12.54 23.90
N PRO A 156 -2.49 -11.59 24.82
CA PRO A 156 -1.65 -10.39 24.67
C PRO A 156 -0.14 -10.71 24.66
N VAL A 157 0.67 -9.76 24.18
CA VAL A 157 2.14 -9.78 24.26
C VAL A 157 2.67 -8.60 25.06
N SER A 158 3.77 -8.80 25.79
CA SER A 158 4.52 -7.72 26.43
C SER A 158 5.73 -7.39 25.58
N THR A 159 5.76 -6.18 25.03
CA THR A 159 6.80 -5.79 24.09
C THR A 159 7.99 -5.10 24.75
N GLY A 160 7.77 -4.53 25.93
CA GLY A 160 8.77 -3.77 26.67
C GLY A 160 8.87 -2.30 26.27
N ILE A 161 8.23 -1.89 25.17
CA ILE A 161 8.18 -0.48 24.73
C ILE A 161 6.99 0.21 25.38
N GLU A 162 7.25 1.07 26.36
CA GLU A 162 6.21 1.74 27.15
C GLU A 162 5.50 2.87 26.38
N THR A 163 6.25 3.65 25.60
CA THR A 163 5.74 4.79 24.85
C THR A 163 6.24 4.74 23.42
N PRO A 164 5.61 3.96 22.54
CA PRO A 164 6.05 3.87 21.16
C PRO A 164 5.89 5.21 20.45
N THR A 165 6.93 5.60 19.72
CA THR A 165 6.97 6.80 18.87
C THR A 165 6.44 6.53 17.46
N ARG A 166 6.51 5.27 17.01
CA ARG A 166 5.96 4.83 15.74
C ARG A 166 5.54 3.38 15.81
N VAL A 167 4.38 3.08 15.24
CA VAL A 167 3.80 1.74 15.15
C VAL A 167 3.25 1.58 13.73
N GLU A 168 3.64 0.52 13.04
CA GLU A 168 3.28 0.30 11.63
C GLU A 168 3.07 -1.20 11.35
N THR A 169 2.22 -1.51 10.38
CA THR A 169 1.90 -2.89 9.99
C THR A 169 3.03 -3.52 9.19
N LEU A 170 3.45 -4.74 9.56
CA LEU A 170 4.50 -5.47 8.87
C LEU A 170 4.07 -6.92 8.60
N ALA A 171 3.71 -7.22 7.36
CA ALA A 171 3.23 -8.52 6.88
C ALA A 171 2.16 -9.16 7.78
N GLY A 172 1.17 -8.36 8.18
CA GLY A 172 0.06 -8.75 9.06
C GLY A 172 0.38 -8.76 10.56
N GLY A 173 1.66 -8.65 10.93
CA GLY A 173 2.09 -8.30 12.29
C GLY A 173 2.38 -6.82 12.38
N PHE A 174 3.35 -6.44 13.22
CA PHE A 174 3.70 -5.05 13.43
C PHE A 174 5.20 -4.86 13.69
N VAL A 175 5.65 -3.64 13.43
CA VAL A 175 6.89 -3.10 13.97
C VAL A 175 6.54 -1.89 14.83
N GLU A 176 7.11 -1.84 16.02
CA GLU A 176 6.99 -0.72 16.94
C GLU A 176 8.38 -0.22 17.33
N MET A 177 8.47 1.07 17.62
CA MET A 177 9.73 1.73 17.87
C MET A 177 9.57 2.84 18.90
N ASP A 178 10.50 2.93 19.84
CA ASP A 178 10.73 4.13 20.63
C ASP A 178 12.07 4.79 20.26
N THR A 179 12.66 5.55 21.17
CA THR A 179 13.93 6.24 20.92
C THR A 179 15.16 5.32 20.95
N GLU A 180 15.06 4.12 21.50
CA GLU A 180 16.19 3.21 21.76
C GLU A 180 16.04 1.86 21.05
N ASP A 181 14.84 1.29 21.06
CA ASP A 181 14.54 -0.06 20.61
C ASP A 181 13.51 -0.09 19.46
N VAL A 182 13.65 -1.09 18.59
CA VAL A 182 12.67 -1.45 17.55
C VAL A 182 12.30 -2.91 17.75
N ALA A 183 11.03 -3.19 18.05
CA ALA A 183 10.52 -4.53 18.22
C ALA A 183 9.67 -4.96 17.01
N VAL A 184 9.88 -6.18 16.54
CA VAL A 184 9.20 -6.77 15.37
C VAL A 184 8.43 -7.99 15.81
N TYR A 185 7.13 -7.99 15.56
CA TYR A 185 6.21 -9.07 15.91
C TYR A 185 5.50 -9.62 14.69
N SER A 186 5.28 -10.94 14.71
CA SER A 186 4.50 -11.61 13.67
C SER A 186 3.00 -11.39 13.87
N ALA A 187 2.21 -11.69 12.83
CA ALA A 187 0.74 -11.67 12.89
C ALA A 187 0.12 -12.59 13.96
N TYR A 188 0.92 -13.49 14.56
CA TYR A 188 0.48 -14.47 15.55
C TYR A 188 0.90 -14.12 16.98
N GLY A 189 1.41 -12.91 17.22
CA GLY A 189 1.87 -12.49 18.55
C GLY A 189 3.18 -13.19 18.98
N SER A 190 4.02 -13.62 18.03
CA SER A 190 5.40 -14.05 18.35
C SER A 190 6.37 -12.90 18.11
N GLU A 191 7.20 -12.60 19.11
CA GLU A 191 8.37 -11.73 18.92
C GLU A 191 9.30 -12.38 17.89
N VAL A 192 9.62 -11.63 16.84
CA VAL A 192 10.52 -12.07 15.78
C VAL A 192 11.93 -11.54 16.02
N ARG A 193 12.03 -10.26 16.40
CA ARG A 193 13.31 -9.59 16.63
C ARG A 193 13.14 -8.31 17.43
N THR A 194 14.15 -8.00 18.24
CA THR A 194 14.36 -6.67 18.84
C THR A 194 15.70 -6.12 18.35
N ILE A 195 15.73 -4.83 17.98
CA ILE A 195 16.87 -4.16 17.34
C ILE A 195 17.19 -2.89 18.12
N GLN A 196 18.48 -2.68 18.39
CA GLN A 196 18.99 -1.42 18.94
C GLN A 196 19.76 -0.68 17.84
N PRO A 197 19.14 0.29 17.14
CA PRO A 197 19.79 1.01 16.05
C PRO A 197 21.08 1.72 16.47
N GLY A 198 21.09 2.31 17.68
CA GLY A 198 22.15 3.21 18.13
C GLY A 198 22.15 4.56 17.39
N TYR A 199 21.01 4.94 16.81
CA TYR A 199 20.83 6.20 16.07
C TYR A 199 20.45 7.33 17.02
N ALA A 200 20.89 8.55 16.71
CA ALA A 200 20.56 9.71 17.52
C ALA A 200 19.09 10.12 17.34
N ARG A 201 18.53 9.90 16.15
CA ARG A 201 17.14 10.20 15.80
C ARG A 201 16.56 9.07 14.93
N PRO A 202 16.27 7.90 15.53
CA PRO A 202 15.76 6.77 14.77
C PRO A 202 14.41 7.09 14.14
N ALA A 203 14.23 6.64 12.90
CA ALA A 203 12.98 6.69 12.16
C ALA A 203 12.78 5.42 11.34
N ILE A 204 11.52 5.03 11.15
CA ILE A 204 11.16 3.89 10.29
C ILE A 204 10.21 4.30 9.17
N SER A 205 10.37 3.66 8.01
CA SER A 205 9.35 3.63 6.96
C SER A 205 9.09 2.18 6.54
N VAL A 206 7.82 1.79 6.46
CA VAL A 206 7.41 0.40 6.30
C VAL A 206 6.78 0.19 4.93
N GLY A 207 7.23 -0.86 4.24
CA GLY A 207 6.61 -1.37 3.03
C GLY A 207 5.55 -2.41 3.39
N ASN A 208 5.59 -3.58 2.74
CA ASN A 208 4.70 -4.69 3.10
C ASN A 208 5.40 -5.69 4.03
N THR A 209 6.53 -6.24 3.56
CA THR A 209 7.29 -7.32 4.22
C THR A 209 8.62 -6.85 4.81
N ARG A 210 8.96 -5.59 4.57
CA ARG A 210 10.24 -4.96 4.89
C ARG A 210 9.99 -3.58 5.45
N PHE A 211 10.97 -3.07 6.17
CA PHE A 211 11.01 -1.69 6.61
C PHE A 211 12.43 -1.15 6.48
N VAL A 212 12.57 0.17 6.41
CA VAL A 212 13.85 0.86 6.52
C VAL A 212 13.92 1.53 7.88
N LEU A 213 15.04 1.34 8.58
CA LEU A 213 15.40 2.01 9.82
C LEU A 213 16.55 2.97 9.51
N TYR A 214 16.41 4.26 9.82
CA TYR A 214 17.38 5.27 9.43
C TYR A 214 17.56 6.33 10.51
N ASP A 215 18.74 6.97 10.51
CA ASP A 215 19.05 8.07 11.43
C ASP A 215 18.71 9.41 10.78
N ARG A 216 17.69 10.12 11.27
CA ARG A 216 17.34 11.45 10.74
C ARG A 216 18.45 12.44 11.05
N ALA A 217 18.92 13.15 10.03
CA ALA A 217 20.13 13.97 10.01
C ALA A 217 21.45 13.21 10.21
N GLY A 218 21.40 11.89 10.44
CA GLY A 218 22.56 11.00 10.34
C GLY A 218 22.75 10.51 8.91
N THR A 219 23.74 9.65 8.68
CA THR A 219 24.12 9.21 7.32
C THR A 219 23.88 7.73 7.05
N GLU A 220 23.41 6.96 8.03
CA GLU A 220 23.18 5.52 7.87
C GLU A 220 21.69 5.18 7.82
N LEU A 221 21.35 4.24 6.95
CA LEU A 221 20.09 3.52 6.96
C LEU A 221 20.30 2.02 6.78
N ARG A 222 19.36 1.23 7.32
CA ARG A 222 19.31 -0.22 7.20
C ARG A 222 17.96 -0.63 6.62
N VAL A 223 18.00 -1.41 5.55
CA VAL A 223 16.81 -2.10 5.04
C VAL A 223 16.71 -3.44 5.76
N GLU A 224 15.60 -3.63 6.45
CA GLU A 224 15.32 -4.73 7.34
C GLU A 224 14.20 -5.61 6.78
N SER A 225 14.35 -6.94 6.86
CA SER A 225 13.21 -7.85 6.85
C SER A 225 12.71 -8.05 8.28
N ARG A 226 11.70 -8.92 8.45
CA ARG A 226 11.24 -9.33 9.78
C ARG A 226 12.33 -10.03 10.59
N THR A 227 13.22 -10.78 9.93
CA THR A 227 14.15 -11.71 10.58
C THR A 227 15.62 -11.26 10.53
N ARG A 228 16.00 -10.35 9.63
CA ARG A 228 17.39 -9.94 9.44
C ARG A 228 17.55 -8.61 8.71
N THR A 229 18.72 -8.00 8.87
CA THR A 229 19.16 -6.89 8.02
C THR A 229 19.46 -7.39 6.61
N LEU A 230 18.86 -6.75 5.62
CA LEU A 230 19.06 -7.06 4.21
C LEU A 230 20.22 -6.25 3.64
N HIS A 231 20.25 -4.94 3.94
CA HIS A 231 21.25 -4.00 3.44
C HIS A 231 21.52 -2.91 4.47
N THR A 232 22.76 -2.44 4.53
CA THR A 232 23.15 -1.20 5.20
C THR A 232 23.67 -0.24 4.13
N ILE A 233 23.15 0.98 4.12
CA ILE A 233 23.48 2.03 3.15
C ILE A 233 23.97 3.24 3.93
N THR A 234 25.10 3.77 3.49
CA THR A 234 25.66 5.03 4.01
C THR A 234 25.54 6.09 2.92
N THR A 235 25.02 7.24 3.31
CA THR A 235 24.86 8.44 2.48
C THR A 235 26.00 9.42 2.78
N GLU A 236 26.30 10.31 1.83
CA GLU A 236 27.34 11.33 2.05
C GLU A 236 26.81 12.48 2.92
N GLN A 237 25.52 12.80 2.80
CA GLN A 237 24.85 13.93 3.45
C GLN A 237 23.74 13.42 4.39
N GLY A 238 23.32 14.26 5.34
CA GLY A 238 22.32 13.90 6.33
C GLY A 238 20.98 13.45 5.71
N ILE A 239 20.43 12.33 6.19
CA ILE A 239 19.15 11.77 5.72
C ILE A 239 18.00 12.59 6.30
N MET A 240 17.15 13.13 5.45
CA MET A 240 15.98 13.91 5.85
C MET A 240 14.77 13.02 6.09
N LEU A 241 14.47 12.14 5.11
CA LEU A 241 13.41 11.15 5.18
C LEU A 241 13.68 9.96 4.25
N CYS A 242 13.09 8.82 4.56
CA CYS A 242 13.02 7.66 3.70
C CYS A 242 11.56 7.24 3.49
N SER A 243 11.24 6.73 2.31
CA SER A 243 9.94 6.12 2.02
C SER A 243 10.15 4.77 1.37
N LEU A 244 9.60 3.71 1.96
CA LEU A 244 9.69 2.34 1.44
C LEU A 244 8.34 1.93 0.86
N SER A 245 8.35 1.57 -0.42
CA SER A 245 7.17 1.01 -1.07
C SER A 245 6.86 -0.43 -0.64
N ALA A 246 5.63 -0.87 -0.92
CA ALA A 246 5.19 -2.24 -0.66
C ALA A 246 6.06 -3.33 -1.35
N ASN A 247 6.72 -3.01 -2.48
CA ASN A 247 7.59 -3.95 -3.19
C ASN A 247 9.07 -3.84 -2.80
N GLY A 248 9.42 -2.92 -1.90
CA GLY A 248 10.78 -2.67 -1.41
C GLY A 248 11.58 -1.62 -2.20
N THR A 249 11.00 -0.94 -3.20
CA THR A 249 11.62 0.25 -3.80
C THR A 249 11.73 1.32 -2.74
N LEU A 250 12.91 1.92 -2.59
CA LEU A 250 13.22 2.84 -1.50
C LEU A 250 13.50 4.23 -2.06
N ALA A 251 12.82 5.26 -1.56
CA ALA A 251 13.24 6.65 -1.74
C ALA A 251 14.04 7.11 -0.52
N VAL A 252 15.15 7.80 -0.77
CA VAL A 252 15.98 8.43 0.25
C VAL A 252 16.13 9.90 -0.14
N VAL A 253 15.77 10.79 0.78
CA VAL A 253 16.00 12.22 0.64
C VAL A 253 17.12 12.61 1.58
N THR A 254 18.15 13.26 1.04
CA THR A 254 19.27 13.79 1.82
C THR A 254 19.40 15.29 1.67
N GLU A 255 20.08 15.90 2.63
CA GLU A 255 20.60 17.26 2.50
C GLU A 255 21.54 17.37 1.28
N SER A 256 21.79 18.60 0.85
CA SER A 256 22.70 18.88 -0.26
C SER A 256 23.43 20.20 -0.06
N ASP A 257 24.71 20.24 -0.43
CA ASP A 257 25.51 21.46 -0.39
C ASP A 257 25.16 22.46 -1.50
N ARG A 258 24.52 21.99 -2.59
CA ARG A 258 24.26 22.78 -3.81
C ARG A 258 22.78 22.98 -4.10
N TYR A 259 21.95 22.08 -3.59
CA TYR A 259 20.51 22.01 -3.83
C TYR A 259 19.79 22.10 -2.48
N VAL A 260 18.46 22.27 -2.47
CA VAL A 260 17.73 22.23 -1.19
C VAL A 260 17.65 20.82 -0.61
N ALA A 261 17.70 19.81 -1.48
CA ALA A 261 17.74 18.40 -1.13
C ALA A 261 18.12 17.58 -2.37
N GLU A 262 18.56 16.36 -2.15
CA GLU A 262 18.70 15.33 -3.18
C GLU A 262 17.74 14.17 -2.86
N LEU A 263 16.93 13.78 -3.84
CA LEU A 263 16.07 12.60 -3.75
C LEU A 263 16.62 11.52 -4.67
N GLN A 264 16.91 10.35 -4.09
CA GLN A 264 17.30 9.15 -4.83
C GLN A 264 16.25 8.05 -4.65
N VAL A 265 15.92 7.35 -5.74
CA VAL A 265 15.12 6.11 -5.67
C VAL A 265 16.04 4.94 -5.97
N LEU A 266 16.01 3.93 -5.09
CA LEU A 266 16.83 2.74 -5.14
C LEU A 266 15.98 1.50 -5.45
N ASP A 267 16.50 0.63 -6.31
CA ASP A 267 15.80 -0.59 -6.72
C ASP A 267 15.67 -1.62 -5.57
N PRO A 268 14.58 -2.40 -5.50
CA PRO A 268 14.35 -3.35 -4.41
C PRO A 268 15.29 -4.56 -4.38
N THR A 269 16.10 -4.77 -5.44
CA THR A 269 16.92 -5.99 -5.62
C THR A 269 18.34 -5.81 -5.13
N ARG A 270 18.97 -4.69 -5.47
CA ARG A 270 20.36 -4.39 -5.12
C ARG A 270 20.51 -3.04 -4.41
N TYR A 271 19.42 -2.29 -4.25
CA TYR A 271 19.41 -0.91 -3.78
C TYR A 271 20.45 -0.05 -4.52
N ARG A 272 20.45 -0.14 -5.85
CA ARG A 272 21.16 0.79 -6.72
C ARG A 272 20.23 1.94 -7.08
N THR A 273 20.79 3.13 -7.17
CA THR A 273 20.06 4.31 -7.61
C THR A 273 19.57 4.13 -9.04
N VAL A 274 18.25 4.20 -9.22
CA VAL A 274 17.56 4.12 -10.53
C VAL A 274 16.98 5.47 -10.94
N PHE A 275 16.85 6.40 -10.01
CA PHE A 275 16.42 7.78 -10.26
C PHE A 275 17.09 8.72 -9.26
N THR A 276 17.44 9.91 -9.72
CA THR A 276 17.99 11.00 -8.90
C THR A 276 17.30 12.30 -9.30
N TRP A 277 16.88 13.08 -8.31
CA TRP A 277 16.38 14.42 -8.48
C TRP A 277 17.07 15.37 -7.52
N LEU A 278 17.73 16.37 -8.09
CA LEU A 278 18.38 17.46 -7.37
C LEU A 278 17.39 18.62 -7.28
N LEU A 279 16.83 18.86 -6.10
CA LEU A 279 15.73 19.81 -5.93
C LEU A 279 16.23 21.25 -5.84
N THR A 280 15.61 22.14 -6.60
CA THR A 280 15.91 23.58 -6.57
C THR A 280 15.12 24.31 -5.49
N GLN A 281 15.52 25.54 -5.16
CA GLN A 281 14.77 26.43 -4.25
C GLN A 281 13.31 26.61 -4.71
N ASP A 282 13.07 26.62 -6.04
CA ASP A 282 11.72 26.75 -6.60
C ASP A 282 10.86 25.49 -6.44
N GLN A 283 11.50 24.32 -6.37
CA GLN A 283 10.83 23.05 -6.11
C GLN A 283 10.58 22.81 -4.61
N GLY A 284 11.42 23.38 -3.74
CA GLY A 284 11.28 23.27 -2.29
C GLY A 284 11.83 21.98 -1.72
N THR A 285 11.79 21.88 -0.39
CA THR A 285 12.33 20.75 0.37
C THR A 285 11.30 19.61 0.42
N PRO A 286 11.64 18.38 0.02
CA PRO A 286 10.75 17.22 0.19
C PRO A 286 10.47 16.94 1.66
N ILE A 287 9.20 16.74 1.99
CA ILE A 287 8.75 16.36 3.33
C ILE A 287 7.91 15.08 3.34
N GLU A 288 7.46 14.61 2.17
CA GLU A 288 6.69 13.38 2.04
C GLU A 288 6.95 12.72 0.68
N VAL A 289 7.03 11.39 0.64
CA VAL A 289 7.17 10.61 -0.60
C VAL A 289 6.26 9.39 -0.55
N ALA A 290 5.47 9.18 -1.61
CA ALA A 290 4.57 8.04 -1.71
C ALA A 290 4.69 7.35 -3.08
N PHE A 291 4.91 6.04 -3.08
CA PHE A 291 5.01 5.25 -4.31
C PHE A 291 3.64 4.82 -4.82
N ALA A 292 3.48 4.85 -6.14
CA ALA A 292 2.32 4.29 -6.80
C ALA A 292 2.29 2.76 -6.67
N PRO A 293 1.12 2.12 -6.75
CA PRO A 293 1.02 0.65 -6.70
C PRO A 293 1.83 -0.06 -7.80
N ASP A 294 2.02 0.59 -8.95
CA ASP A 294 2.84 0.09 -10.05
C ASP A 294 4.36 0.15 -9.79
N ASN A 295 4.79 0.87 -8.73
CA ASN A 295 6.19 1.13 -8.36
C ASN A 295 7.06 1.71 -9.48
N ARG A 296 6.44 2.32 -10.49
CA ARG A 296 7.10 3.06 -11.56
C ARG A 296 6.96 4.55 -11.37
N ARG A 297 5.89 4.96 -10.68
CA ARG A 297 5.62 6.35 -10.33
C ARG A 297 5.68 6.56 -8.83
N PHE A 298 5.94 7.81 -8.45
CA PHE A 298 5.89 8.25 -7.07
C PHE A 298 5.48 9.71 -7.01
N ALA A 299 4.92 10.11 -5.88
CA ALA A 299 4.56 11.49 -5.59
C ALA A 299 5.50 12.02 -4.51
N VAL A 300 5.86 13.30 -4.62
CA VAL A 300 6.72 14.00 -3.67
C VAL A 300 6.00 15.26 -3.22
N GLY A 301 5.75 15.38 -1.93
CA GLY A 301 5.25 16.58 -1.29
C GLY A 301 6.43 17.43 -0.87
N THR A 302 6.52 18.65 -1.39
CA THR A 302 7.57 19.60 -1.02
C THR A 302 6.97 20.79 -0.28
N VAL A 303 7.82 21.51 0.44
CA VAL A 303 7.51 22.79 1.06
C VAL A 303 8.55 23.83 0.69
N ALA A 304 8.10 25.04 0.37
CA ALA A 304 8.97 26.20 0.17
C ALA A 304 8.32 27.45 0.74
N ALA A 305 9.13 28.46 1.05
CA ALA A 305 8.62 29.79 1.35
C ALA A 305 8.30 30.52 0.04
N ARG A 306 7.04 30.95 -0.14
CA ARG A 306 6.56 31.77 -1.26
C ARG A 306 5.80 32.95 -0.69
N ASP A 307 6.18 34.17 -1.10
CA ASP A 307 5.54 35.42 -0.66
C ASP A 307 5.42 35.57 0.87
N GLY A 308 6.40 35.07 1.62
CA GLY A 308 6.42 35.13 3.08
C GLY A 308 5.56 34.08 3.80
N GLN A 309 4.95 33.15 3.06
CA GLN A 309 4.18 32.03 3.61
C GLN A 309 4.78 30.68 3.17
N LEU A 310 4.52 29.62 3.93
CA LEU A 310 4.82 28.27 3.48
C LEU A 310 3.81 27.87 2.39
N ALA A 311 4.32 27.28 1.31
CA ALA A 311 3.54 26.76 0.21
C ALA A 311 4.00 25.34 -0.11
N SER A 312 3.06 24.40 -0.11
CA SER A 312 3.32 23.03 -0.54
C SER A 312 3.02 22.81 -2.01
N THR A 313 3.85 21.98 -2.65
CA THR A 313 3.61 21.49 -4.01
C THR A 313 3.75 19.98 -4.03
N VAL A 314 2.84 19.30 -4.70
CA VAL A 314 2.88 17.86 -4.93
C VAL A 314 3.36 17.63 -6.36
N TYR A 315 4.48 16.93 -6.51
CA TYR A 315 5.03 16.53 -7.80
C TYR A 315 4.80 15.05 -8.03
N CYS A 316 4.25 14.67 -9.18
CA CYS A 316 4.16 13.28 -9.60
C CYS A 316 5.29 12.99 -10.61
N MET A 317 6.08 11.97 -10.32
CA MET A 317 7.29 11.59 -11.07
C MET A 317 7.16 10.16 -11.59
N GLU A 318 7.89 9.85 -12.67
CA GLU A 318 8.16 8.49 -13.12
C GLU A 318 9.67 8.21 -12.98
N ILE A 319 10.05 7.03 -12.48
CA ILE A 319 11.45 6.63 -12.26
C ILE A 319 12.29 6.69 -13.54
N GLY A 320 11.66 6.50 -14.71
CA GLY A 320 12.31 6.60 -16.02
C GLY A 320 12.38 8.01 -16.62
N SER A 321 11.82 9.01 -15.95
CA SER A 321 11.75 10.40 -16.42
C SER A 321 12.76 11.28 -15.69
N THR A 322 13.16 12.39 -16.29
CA THR A 322 13.97 13.45 -15.63
C THR A 322 13.14 14.67 -15.26
N THR A 323 11.85 14.69 -15.59
CA THR A 323 10.91 15.77 -15.28
C THR A 323 9.64 15.22 -14.63
N ALA A 324 8.96 16.07 -13.87
CA ALA A 324 7.64 15.75 -13.33
C ALA A 324 6.63 15.48 -14.45
N THR A 325 5.84 14.43 -14.26
CA THR A 325 4.69 14.12 -15.10
C THR A 325 3.54 15.08 -14.85
N ALA A 326 3.35 15.44 -13.58
CA ALA A 326 2.32 16.38 -13.15
C ALA A 326 2.76 17.13 -11.89
N GLN A 327 2.12 18.27 -11.63
CA GLN A 327 2.29 19.03 -10.40
C GLN A 327 0.95 19.60 -9.94
N TYR A 328 0.77 19.69 -8.63
CA TYR A 328 -0.35 20.36 -7.98
C TYR A 328 0.19 21.30 -6.91
N THR A 329 -0.13 22.59 -7.00
CA THR A 329 0.25 23.57 -5.99
C THR A 329 -0.89 23.72 -4.99
N ALA A 330 -0.57 23.56 -3.71
CA ALA A 330 -1.55 23.67 -2.63
C ALA A 330 -2.10 25.09 -2.52
N THR A 331 -3.24 25.21 -1.83
CA THR A 331 -3.75 26.54 -1.44
C THR A 331 -2.70 27.24 -0.58
N ALA A 332 -2.52 28.55 -0.76
CA ALA A 332 -1.51 29.33 -0.05
C ALA A 332 -1.63 29.14 1.47
N GLY A 333 -0.50 28.94 2.14
CA GLY A 333 -0.45 28.67 3.58
C GLY A 333 -0.77 27.24 4.00
N SER A 334 -1.11 26.34 3.06
CA SER A 334 -1.41 24.93 3.36
C SER A 334 -0.16 24.06 3.19
N MET A 335 0.08 23.16 4.15
CA MET A 335 1.22 22.26 4.20
C MET A 335 0.79 20.82 3.98
N VAL A 336 1.50 20.10 3.08
CA VAL A 336 1.25 18.67 2.87
C VAL A 336 1.71 17.87 4.08
N LEU A 337 0.84 16.99 4.57
CA LEU A 337 1.07 16.14 5.74
C LEU A 337 1.19 14.66 5.37
N ARG A 338 0.47 14.23 4.33
CA ARG A 338 0.47 12.83 3.88
C ARG A 338 0.14 12.73 2.40
N LEU A 339 0.81 11.80 1.72
CA LEU A 339 0.47 11.39 0.37
C LEU A 339 0.15 9.90 0.35
N GLN A 340 -0.97 9.51 -0.26
CA GLN A 340 -1.37 8.11 -0.34
C GLN A 340 -2.04 7.80 -1.67
N TRP A 341 -1.52 6.81 -2.38
CA TRP A 341 -2.16 6.34 -3.61
C TRP A 341 -3.37 5.47 -3.26
N LEU A 342 -4.57 5.90 -3.66
CA LEU A 342 -5.79 5.09 -3.53
C LEU A 342 -5.92 4.10 -4.69
N SER A 343 -5.45 4.50 -5.87
CA SER A 343 -5.33 3.66 -7.07
C SER A 343 -4.23 4.19 -7.98
N GLY A 344 -3.93 3.49 -9.08
CA GLY A 344 -2.93 3.96 -10.06
C GLY A 344 -3.27 5.29 -10.75
N SER A 345 -4.50 5.81 -10.60
CA SER A 345 -4.96 7.07 -11.20
C SER A 345 -5.53 8.05 -10.17
N ARG A 346 -5.37 7.77 -8.87
CA ARG A 346 -5.94 8.59 -7.80
C ARG A 346 -4.94 8.69 -6.65
N LEU A 347 -4.44 9.91 -6.43
CA LEU A 347 -3.54 10.24 -5.34
C LEU A 347 -4.29 11.10 -4.32
N LEU A 348 -4.44 10.60 -3.09
CA LEU A 348 -4.89 11.39 -1.97
C LEU A 348 -3.71 12.24 -1.46
N ALA A 349 -3.89 13.55 -1.42
CA ALA A 349 -3.00 14.48 -0.77
C ALA A 349 -3.72 15.13 0.41
N VAL A 350 -3.23 14.88 1.62
CA VAL A 350 -3.80 15.44 2.85
C VAL A 350 -2.93 16.60 3.28
N PHE A 351 -3.52 17.78 3.33
CA PHE A 351 -2.92 19.00 3.86
C PHE A 351 -3.44 19.25 5.28
N ASP A 352 -2.84 20.20 5.97
CA ASP A 352 -3.27 20.67 7.29
C ASP A 352 -4.63 21.39 7.28
N THR A 353 -5.06 21.93 6.14
CA THR A 353 -6.31 22.72 5.98
C THR A 353 -7.40 22.04 5.14
N TYR A 354 -7.05 21.08 4.30
CA TYR A 354 -7.98 20.32 3.46
C TYR A 354 -7.36 18.99 2.98
N ALA A 355 -8.19 18.06 2.52
CA ALA A 355 -7.78 16.90 1.76
C ALA A 355 -8.17 17.06 0.29
N ALA A 356 -7.30 16.69 -0.64
CA ALA A 356 -7.58 16.71 -2.07
C ALA A 356 -7.26 15.37 -2.73
N LEU A 357 -8.08 15.02 -3.70
CA LEU A 357 -7.88 13.89 -4.57
C LEU A 357 -7.34 14.40 -5.90
N LEU A 358 -6.16 13.93 -6.29
CA LEU A 358 -5.44 14.41 -7.46
C LEU A 358 -5.39 13.32 -8.54
N ASP A 359 -5.47 13.73 -9.80
CA ASP A 359 -5.06 12.90 -10.93
C ASP A 359 -3.53 13.02 -11.10
N PRO A 360 -2.76 11.96 -10.83
CA PRO A 360 -1.30 12.00 -10.88
C PRO A 360 -0.73 12.09 -12.32
N ALA A 361 -1.56 11.91 -13.35
CA ALA A 361 -1.16 12.06 -14.74
C ALA A 361 -1.26 13.51 -15.25
N THR A 362 -2.20 14.29 -14.71
CA THR A 362 -2.49 15.65 -15.17
C THR A 362 -2.24 16.73 -14.11
N GLY A 363 -2.24 16.36 -12.82
CA GLY A 363 -2.16 17.28 -11.68
C GLY A 363 -3.51 17.90 -11.33
N ALA A 364 -4.59 17.50 -12.00
CA ALA A 364 -5.92 18.03 -11.77
C ALA A 364 -6.45 17.62 -10.39
N GLU A 365 -7.06 18.57 -9.68
CA GLU A 365 -7.87 18.31 -8.51
C GLU A 365 -9.20 17.68 -8.96
N LEU A 366 -9.43 16.43 -8.56
CA LEU A 366 -10.62 15.65 -8.87
C LEU A 366 -11.74 15.85 -7.83
N ALA A 367 -11.35 16.00 -6.57
CA ALA A 367 -12.24 16.23 -5.45
C ALA A 367 -11.47 16.88 -4.29
N ARG A 368 -12.22 17.50 -3.37
CA ARG A 368 -11.67 18.21 -2.23
C ARG A 368 -12.63 18.15 -1.05
N TYR A 369 -12.06 18.05 0.14
CA TYR A 369 -12.76 18.18 1.42
C TYR A 369 -12.03 19.22 2.27
N ASP A 370 -12.63 20.40 2.43
CA ASP A 370 -12.08 21.49 3.25
C ASP A 370 -12.46 21.30 4.72
N TYR A 371 -11.53 21.56 5.65
CA TYR A 371 -11.78 21.34 7.08
C TYR A 371 -12.54 22.49 7.77
N GLU A 372 -12.93 23.51 7.00
CA GLU A 372 -13.71 24.67 7.47
C GLU A 372 -13.07 25.39 8.67
N GLY A 373 -11.74 25.42 8.72
CA GLY A 373 -10.96 26.05 9.81
C GLY A 373 -10.71 25.13 11.02
N SER A 374 -11.19 23.89 10.99
CA SER A 374 -10.83 22.86 11.96
C SER A 374 -9.39 22.38 11.74
N ALA A 375 -8.69 22.08 12.82
CA ALA A 375 -7.34 21.52 12.75
C ALA A 375 -7.41 20.00 12.56
N LEU A 376 -6.59 19.46 11.65
CA LEU A 376 -6.46 18.02 11.47
C LEU A 376 -5.67 17.39 12.63
N GLN A 377 -6.28 16.45 13.34
CA GLN A 377 -5.65 15.69 14.42
C GLN A 377 -5.21 14.29 14.00
N GLY A 378 -5.98 13.63 13.13
CA GLY A 378 -5.72 12.25 12.74
C GLY A 378 -6.22 11.93 11.35
N ILE A 379 -5.53 11.02 10.68
CA ILE A 379 -5.88 10.52 9.35
C ILE A 379 -5.76 9.01 9.38
N SER A 380 -6.78 8.31 8.90
CA SER A 380 -6.68 6.89 8.60
C SER A 380 -7.32 6.58 7.27
N VAL A 381 -6.67 5.76 6.47
CA VAL A 381 -7.15 5.38 5.14
C VAL A 381 -7.08 3.88 5.01
N GLN A 382 -8.23 3.25 4.83
CA GLN A 382 -8.33 1.80 4.66
C GLN A 382 -9.40 1.49 3.61
N GLY A 383 -9.01 0.67 2.63
CA GLY A 383 -9.90 0.26 1.54
C GLY A 383 -10.48 1.46 0.80
N SER A 384 -11.80 1.63 0.88
CA SER A 384 -12.53 2.72 0.23
C SER A 384 -12.88 3.90 1.13
N THR A 385 -12.30 3.97 2.33
CA THR A 385 -12.64 4.98 3.34
C THR A 385 -11.43 5.84 3.69
N VAL A 386 -11.66 7.14 3.77
CA VAL A 386 -10.75 8.13 4.34
C VAL A 386 -11.41 8.69 5.59
N ALA A 387 -10.85 8.41 6.76
CA ALA A 387 -11.27 9.01 8.02
C ALA A 387 -10.36 10.17 8.40
N LEU A 388 -10.98 11.30 8.71
CA LEU A 388 -10.32 12.51 9.19
C LEU A 388 -10.87 12.83 10.59
N LEU A 389 -9.98 12.88 11.57
CA LEU A 389 -10.30 13.40 12.90
C LEU A 389 -9.94 14.88 12.91
N LEU A 390 -10.96 15.73 12.99
CA LEU A 390 -10.87 17.17 12.95
C LEU A 390 -11.15 17.75 14.33
N SER A 391 -10.50 18.86 14.67
CA SER A 391 -10.68 19.54 15.93
C SER A 391 -11.13 20.97 15.70
N ALA A 392 -12.32 21.27 16.18
CA ALA A 392 -12.88 22.60 16.24
C ALA A 392 -12.89 23.10 17.68
N HIS A 393 -13.10 24.41 17.86
CA HIS A 393 -13.23 25.02 19.18
C HIS A 393 -14.37 24.40 20.03
N SER A 394 -15.36 23.77 19.39
CA SER A 394 -16.51 23.13 20.02
C SER A 394 -16.31 21.66 20.38
N GLY A 395 -15.22 21.01 19.95
CA GLY A 395 -15.00 19.58 20.12
C GLY A 395 -14.36 18.94 18.87
N ASN A 396 -14.08 17.64 18.96
CA ASN A 396 -13.56 16.88 17.84
C ASN A 396 -14.69 16.28 17.00
N THR A 397 -14.47 16.17 15.70
CA THR A 397 -15.41 15.58 14.74
C THR A 397 -14.68 14.54 13.90
N LEU A 398 -15.27 13.37 13.76
CA LEU A 398 -14.79 12.34 12.84
C LEU A 398 -15.59 12.46 11.53
N ALA A 399 -14.90 12.87 10.46
CA ALA A 399 -15.42 12.83 9.11
C ALA A 399 -14.99 11.53 8.42
N LEU A 400 -15.97 10.72 8.02
CA LEU A 400 -15.77 9.53 7.20
C LEU A 400 -16.11 9.90 5.76
N LEU A 401 -15.14 9.74 4.87
CA LEU A 401 -15.26 10.07 3.45
C LEU A 401 -15.07 8.81 2.60
N ASP A 402 -15.72 8.79 1.43
CA ASP A 402 -15.44 7.79 0.40
C ASP A 402 -14.16 8.12 -0.41
N THR A 403 -13.87 7.30 -1.42
CA THR A 403 -12.68 7.49 -2.29
C THR A 403 -12.77 8.69 -3.22
N ASP A 404 -13.93 9.32 -3.34
CA ASP A 404 -14.15 10.57 -4.07
C ASP A 404 -14.23 11.77 -3.10
N LEU A 405 -13.81 11.58 -1.84
CA LEU A 405 -13.85 12.57 -0.75
C LEU A 405 -15.26 13.08 -0.43
N ALA A 406 -16.31 12.35 -0.79
CA ALA A 406 -17.66 12.69 -0.39
C ALA A 406 -17.90 12.20 1.05
N PRO A 407 -18.50 13.02 1.93
CA PRO A 407 -18.79 12.60 3.30
C PRO A 407 -19.87 11.51 3.31
N VAL A 408 -19.54 10.38 3.90
CA VAL A 408 -20.45 9.25 4.15
C VAL A 408 -20.97 9.23 5.59
N GLY A 409 -20.25 9.86 6.51
CA GLY A 409 -20.65 10.02 7.90
C GLY A 409 -19.86 11.15 8.58
N GLU A 410 -20.52 11.83 9.51
CA GLU A 410 -19.91 12.85 10.35
C GLU A 410 -20.39 12.62 11.79
N ILE A 411 -19.44 12.47 12.71
CA ILE A 411 -19.68 11.96 14.05
C ILE A 411 -19.05 12.91 15.05
N ASP A 412 -19.77 13.24 16.13
CA ASP A 412 -19.17 13.90 17.29
C ASP A 412 -18.16 12.95 17.94
N ALA A 413 -16.88 13.29 17.81
CA ALA A 413 -15.76 12.49 18.27
C ALA A 413 -15.28 12.93 19.65
N GLY A 414 -16.02 13.80 20.35
CA GLY A 414 -15.76 14.15 21.75
C GLY A 414 -14.34 14.64 21.98
N GLN A 415 -13.55 13.83 22.70
CA GLN A 415 -12.13 14.11 23.01
C GLN A 415 -11.20 13.02 22.44
N ALA A 416 -11.60 12.38 21.34
CA ALA A 416 -10.78 11.39 20.66
C ALA A 416 -9.42 11.98 20.29
N ALA A 417 -8.35 11.26 20.61
CA ALA A 417 -6.97 11.65 20.33
C ALA A 417 -6.46 11.07 19.01
N SER A 418 -7.05 9.98 18.52
CA SER A 418 -6.66 9.34 17.26
C SER A 418 -7.81 8.58 16.61
N VAL A 419 -7.63 8.29 15.32
CA VAL A 419 -8.57 7.51 14.51
C VAL A 419 -7.82 6.42 13.74
N THR A 420 -8.41 5.23 13.67
CA THR A 420 -7.92 4.13 12.83
C THR A 420 -9.09 3.47 12.08
N CYS A 421 -9.00 3.40 10.76
CA CYS A 421 -9.93 2.66 9.92
C CYS A 421 -9.50 1.21 9.73
N ALA A 422 -10.47 0.32 9.83
CA ALA A 422 -10.41 -1.05 9.35
C ALA A 422 -11.36 -1.24 8.15
N ASP A 423 -11.48 -2.47 7.66
CA ASP A 423 -12.24 -2.76 6.43
C ASP A 423 -13.74 -2.43 6.52
N SER A 424 -14.32 -2.48 7.73
CA SER A 424 -15.76 -2.24 7.96
C SER A 424 -16.07 -1.36 9.17
N GLU A 425 -15.05 -0.90 9.88
CA GLU A 425 -15.18 -0.18 11.14
C GLU A 425 -14.16 0.96 11.21
N ALA A 426 -14.48 1.99 11.98
CA ALA A 426 -13.56 3.04 12.36
C ALA A 426 -13.48 3.09 13.89
N TYR A 427 -12.26 3.13 14.41
CA TYR A 427 -12.00 3.16 15.83
C TYR A 427 -11.49 4.53 16.24
N LEU A 428 -12.00 5.04 17.37
CA LEU A 428 -11.50 6.22 18.04
C LEU A 428 -10.88 5.82 19.37
N ILE A 429 -9.71 6.38 19.68
CA ILE A 429 -9.13 6.31 21.01
C ILE A 429 -9.42 7.63 21.71
N GLU A 430 -10.17 7.58 22.81
CA GLU A 430 -10.25 8.64 23.81
C GLU A 430 -9.26 8.36 24.95
N ASN A 431 -9.34 9.11 26.06
CA ASN A 431 -8.40 8.99 27.18
C ASN A 431 -8.16 7.54 27.63
N ASN A 432 -9.20 6.85 28.10
CA ASN A 432 -9.14 5.45 28.54
C ASN A 432 -10.11 4.54 27.77
N THR A 433 -10.71 5.06 26.71
CA THR A 433 -11.84 4.42 26.03
C THR A 433 -11.54 4.22 24.56
N VAL A 434 -11.91 3.05 24.04
CA VAL A 434 -11.95 2.80 22.59
C VAL A 434 -13.41 2.77 22.16
N LEU A 435 -13.75 3.59 21.17
CA LEU A 435 -15.06 3.58 20.52
C LEU A 435 -14.93 2.94 19.15
N CYS A 436 -15.90 2.10 18.79
CA CYS A 436 -16.00 1.51 17.46
C CYS A 436 -17.26 2.03 16.76
N TYR A 437 -17.08 2.56 15.57
CA TYR A 437 -18.13 3.02 14.68
C TYR A 437 -18.17 2.14 13.43
N GLY A 438 -19.38 1.87 12.92
CA GLY A 438 -19.54 1.41 11.54
C GLY A 438 -19.15 2.53 10.58
N LEU A 439 -18.81 2.17 9.33
CA LEU A 439 -18.51 3.16 8.29
C LEU A 439 -19.74 3.98 7.85
N ASP A 440 -20.93 3.62 8.34
CA ASP A 440 -22.18 4.38 8.24
C ASP A 440 -22.34 5.43 9.36
N GLY A 441 -21.34 5.57 10.23
CA GLY A 441 -21.32 6.48 11.37
C GLY A 441 -22.08 6.00 12.60
N THR A 442 -22.56 4.74 12.61
CA THR A 442 -23.27 4.20 13.76
C THR A 442 -22.31 3.71 14.84
N LEU A 443 -22.48 4.15 16.09
CA LEU A 443 -21.72 3.61 17.23
C LEU A 443 -22.08 2.12 17.42
N ARG A 444 -21.08 1.25 17.37
CA ARG A 444 -21.23 -0.20 17.53
C ARG A 444 -21.05 -0.62 18.97
N TRP A 445 -19.98 -0.15 19.59
CA TRP A 445 -19.65 -0.41 20.99
C TRP A 445 -18.61 0.59 21.49
N GLU A 446 -18.50 0.65 22.80
CA GLU A 446 -17.53 1.44 23.54
C GLU A 446 -16.96 0.54 24.65
N GLN A 447 -15.65 0.64 24.88
CA GLN A 447 -14.97 -0.12 25.92
C GLN A 447 -13.93 0.73 26.63
N GLU A 448 -14.02 0.78 27.96
CA GLU A 448 -13.04 1.41 28.85
C GLU A 448 -11.94 0.42 29.22
N TYR A 449 -10.71 0.92 29.34
CA TYR A 449 -9.50 0.17 29.64
C TYR A 449 -8.83 0.71 30.92
N ASP A 450 -8.33 -0.20 31.76
CA ASP A 450 -7.58 0.15 32.97
C ASP A 450 -6.28 0.89 32.65
N THR A 451 -5.63 0.50 31.55
CA THR A 451 -4.44 1.15 31.02
C THR A 451 -4.83 1.97 29.80
N ARG A 452 -4.42 3.24 29.79
CA ARG A 452 -4.65 4.17 28.67
C ARG A 452 -4.21 3.54 27.32
N PRO A 453 -5.13 3.43 26.36
CA PRO A 453 -4.77 3.11 24.98
C PRO A 453 -3.90 4.19 24.37
N LEU A 454 -2.86 3.78 23.63
CA LEU A 454 -1.89 4.67 23.00
C LEU A 454 -2.06 4.69 21.48
N TYR A 455 -2.15 3.50 20.87
CA TYR A 455 -2.29 3.36 19.42
C TYR A 455 -3.22 2.20 19.08
N LEU A 456 -3.86 2.30 17.92
CA LEU A 456 -4.63 1.22 17.32
C LEU A 456 -4.14 1.00 15.90
N LEU A 457 -3.78 -0.24 15.57
CA LEU A 457 -3.24 -0.60 14.28
C LEU A 457 -4.14 -1.64 13.61
N ASN A 458 -4.58 -1.35 12.39
CA ASN A 458 -5.26 -2.35 11.55
C ASN A 458 -4.21 -3.25 10.87
N ALA A 459 -3.83 -4.35 11.53
CA ALA A 459 -2.92 -5.35 10.99
C ALA A 459 -3.71 -6.53 10.39
N ALA A 460 -3.28 -7.78 10.59
CA ALA A 460 -4.12 -8.94 10.23
C ALA A 460 -5.40 -9.01 11.08
N GLU A 461 -5.30 -8.54 12.32
CA GLU A 461 -6.41 -8.25 13.24
C GLU A 461 -6.19 -6.83 13.77
N PRO A 462 -7.23 -6.11 14.22
CA PRO A 462 -7.05 -4.83 14.88
C PRO A 462 -6.29 -5.03 16.21
N LEU A 463 -5.17 -4.33 16.37
CA LEU A 463 -4.30 -4.44 17.54
C LEU A 463 -4.36 -3.16 18.37
N LEU A 464 -4.54 -3.31 19.68
CA LEU A 464 -4.54 -2.22 20.65
C LEU A 464 -3.20 -2.20 21.39
N PHE A 465 -2.55 -1.03 21.38
CA PHE A 465 -1.28 -0.78 22.05
C PHE A 465 -1.57 -0.01 23.34
N THR A 466 -1.14 -0.58 24.45
CA THR A 466 -1.08 0.06 25.77
C THR A 466 0.38 0.07 26.22
N ALA A 467 0.68 0.75 27.33
CA ALA A 467 2.04 0.84 27.85
C ALA A 467 2.69 -0.56 28.02
N GLY A 468 3.69 -0.86 27.20
CA GLY A 468 4.47 -2.11 27.22
C GLY A 468 3.71 -3.37 26.77
N ARG A 469 2.48 -3.25 26.26
CA ARG A 469 1.61 -4.39 25.96
C ARG A 469 0.74 -4.17 24.72
N VAL A 470 0.64 -5.23 23.91
CA VAL A 470 -0.20 -5.27 22.70
C VAL A 470 -1.18 -6.43 22.78
N GLU A 471 -2.42 -6.20 22.40
CA GLU A 471 -3.45 -7.23 22.35
C GLU A 471 -4.39 -7.06 21.16
N VAL A 472 -5.08 -8.14 20.80
CA VAL A 472 -6.11 -8.08 19.77
C VAL A 472 -7.32 -7.36 20.35
N LEU A 473 -7.76 -6.32 19.65
CA LEU A 473 -8.97 -5.62 19.97
C LEU A 473 -10.16 -6.51 19.65
N THR A 474 -10.95 -6.81 20.67
CA THR A 474 -12.17 -7.61 20.53
C THR A 474 -13.34 -6.80 21.05
N ALA A 475 -14.49 -6.90 20.37
CA ALA A 475 -15.71 -6.26 20.84
C ALA A 475 -16.09 -6.81 22.23
N PRO A 476 -16.59 -5.97 23.14
CA PRO A 476 -17.01 -6.41 24.47
C PRO A 476 -18.11 -7.47 24.37
N ALA A 477 -18.11 -8.40 25.31
CA ALA A 477 -19.17 -9.40 25.40
C ALA A 477 -20.52 -8.71 25.70
N ALA A 478 -21.55 -9.07 24.92
CA ALA A 478 -22.90 -8.52 25.02
C ALA A 478 -23.65 -8.93 26.29
#